data_AF-A0A383W551-F1
#
_entry.id   AF-A0A383W551-F1
#
_cell.length_a   1.000
_cell.length_b   1.000
_cell.length_c   1.000
_cell.angle_alpha   90.00
_cell.angle_beta   90.00
_cell.angle_gamma   90.00
#
_symmetry.space_group_name_H-M   'P 1'
#
loop_
_entity.id
_entity.type
_entity.pdbx_description
1 polymer ?
#
loop_
_entity_poly.entity_id
_entity_poly.type
_entity_poly.pdbx_seq_one_letter_code
_entity_poly.pdbx_strand_id
1 'polypeptide(L)'
;MSSTPAVPKYNEDLQADIETSVNDSPKVKVHRVEWAKVLAGAPVEVTLSLGSGLKVLAGSPVEINPSLGSGFKVMDVNEWAGRWKTSAEFPQCLACGGSNTKEHAFTQTWCRGKRVWESESLCLDCHRFSWRGYRDPDFKTPEQYEKERWGALVAGLQG
;
A
#
# COMPACT_ATOMS: atom_id res chain seq x y z
N MET A 1 -26.86 -28.14 -2.41
CA MET A 1 -25.56 -27.57 -2.80
C MET A 1 -25.25 -26.46 -1.80
N SER A 2 -24.36 -26.71 -0.84
CA SER A 2 -23.98 -25.69 0.15
C SER A 2 -22.95 -24.79 -0.53
N SER A 3 -23.36 -23.59 -0.94
CA SER A 3 -22.42 -22.58 -1.44
C SER A 3 -21.62 -22.06 -0.25
N THR A 4 -20.32 -22.32 -0.23
CA THR A 4 -19.40 -21.64 0.68
C THR A 4 -19.60 -20.12 0.50
N PRO A 5 -19.89 -19.35 1.56
CA PRO A 5 -20.01 -17.91 1.42
C PRO A 5 -18.68 -17.35 0.89
N ALA A 6 -18.76 -16.51 -0.14
CA ALA A 6 -17.60 -15.85 -0.69
C ALA A 6 -16.90 -15.05 0.42
N VAL A 7 -15.56 -15.13 0.48
CA VAL A 7 -14.78 -14.29 1.39
C VAL A 7 -15.01 -12.84 0.98
N PRO A 8 -15.57 -11.97 1.84
CA PRO A 8 -15.84 -10.58 1.50
C PRO A 8 -14.55 -9.87 1.09
N LYS A 9 -14.60 -9.05 0.04
CA LYS A 9 -13.41 -8.29 -0.37
C LYS A 9 -13.11 -7.21 0.65
N TYR A 10 -11.85 -6.80 0.70
CA TYR A 10 -11.39 -5.83 1.69
C TYR A 10 -12.03 -4.45 1.57
N ASN A 11 -12.50 -4.10 0.37
CA ASN A 11 -13.14 -2.83 0.02
C ASN A 11 -14.68 -2.91 -0.01
N GLU A 12 -15.28 -4.01 0.46
CA GLU A 12 -16.73 -4.22 0.56
C GLU A 12 -17.18 -4.23 2.03
N ASP A 13 -18.47 -4.00 2.32
CA ASP A 13 -19.06 -3.99 3.68
C ASP A 13 -18.41 -3.02 4.68
N LEU A 14 -17.95 -1.87 4.17
CA LEU A 14 -17.23 -0.86 4.95
C LEU A 14 -18.15 -0.17 5.97
N GLN A 15 -17.63 0.06 7.17
CA GLN A 15 -18.33 0.73 8.29
C GLN A 15 -18.02 2.24 8.36
N ALA A 16 -17.19 2.72 7.44
CA ALA A 16 -16.78 4.11 7.30
C ALA A 16 -16.53 4.44 5.81
N ASP A 17 -16.42 5.72 5.51
CA ASP A 17 -16.10 6.16 4.16
C ASP A 17 -14.63 5.89 3.80
N ILE A 18 -14.37 5.70 2.50
CA ILE A 18 -13.01 5.64 1.96
C ILE A 18 -12.49 7.06 1.80
N GLU A 19 -11.37 7.36 2.45
CA GLU A 19 -10.65 8.61 2.22
C GLU A 19 -9.93 8.55 0.87
N THR A 20 -9.98 9.64 0.10
CA THR A 20 -9.38 9.69 -1.24
C THR A 20 -8.51 10.93 -1.42
N SER A 21 -7.45 10.81 -2.23
CA SER A 21 -6.63 11.96 -2.63
C SER A 21 -5.93 11.71 -3.97
N VAL A 22 -5.60 12.79 -4.67
CA VAL A 22 -4.81 12.79 -5.91
C VAL A 22 -3.46 13.46 -5.64
N ASN A 23 -2.36 12.82 -6.06
CA ASN A 23 -1.00 13.28 -5.75
C ASN A 23 -0.09 13.30 -6.99
N ASP A 24 0.87 14.24 -7.04
CA ASP A 24 1.84 14.40 -8.16
C ASP A 24 3.04 13.46 -8.01
N SER A 25 3.19 12.94 -6.81
CA SER A 25 4.23 12.01 -6.42
C SER A 25 3.64 10.95 -5.48
N PRO A 26 4.22 9.75 -5.42
CA PRO A 26 3.76 8.70 -4.50
C PRO A 26 3.71 9.14 -3.04
N LYS A 27 2.89 8.53 -2.19
CA LYS A 27 2.93 8.77 -0.73
C LYS A 27 4.13 8.09 -0.06
N VAL A 28 4.53 6.90 -0.55
CA VAL A 28 5.65 6.14 0.02
C VAL A 28 6.98 6.83 -0.29
N LYS A 29 7.76 7.19 0.74
CA LYS A 29 9.00 7.99 0.60
C LYS A 29 10.03 7.38 -0.34
N VAL A 30 10.28 6.07 -0.24
CA VAL A 30 11.27 5.39 -1.10
C VAL A 30 10.88 5.49 -2.57
N HIS A 31 9.59 5.32 -2.89
CA HIS A 31 9.13 5.39 -4.27
C HIS A 31 9.07 6.83 -4.81
N ARG A 32 8.99 7.87 -3.96
CA ARG A 32 9.15 9.27 -4.41
C ARG A 32 10.52 9.53 -5.03
N VAL A 33 11.56 8.95 -4.45
CA VAL A 33 12.93 9.09 -4.94
C VAL A 33 13.07 8.42 -6.30
N GLU A 34 12.51 7.22 -6.45
CA GLU A 34 12.48 6.50 -7.73
C GLU A 34 11.66 7.25 -8.79
N TRP A 35 10.49 7.78 -8.43
CA TRP A 35 9.66 8.58 -9.32
C TRP A 35 10.40 9.80 -9.86
N ALA A 36 11.10 10.53 -8.99
CA ALA A 36 11.91 11.67 -9.41
C ALA A 36 13.04 11.26 -10.37
N LYS A 37 13.66 10.09 -10.14
CA LYS A 37 14.69 9.55 -11.04
C LYS A 37 14.10 9.18 -12.41
N VAL A 38 12.95 8.49 -12.45
CA VAL A 38 12.26 8.15 -13.70
C VAL A 38 11.94 9.41 -14.51
N LEU A 39 11.35 10.43 -13.88
CA LEU A 39 11.02 11.69 -14.55
C LEU A 39 12.25 12.45 -15.06
N ALA A 40 13.40 12.31 -14.38
CA ALA A 40 14.66 12.92 -14.79
C ALA A 40 15.46 12.08 -15.80
N GLY A 41 14.96 10.90 -16.21
CA GLY A 41 15.73 9.95 -17.03
C GLY A 41 16.98 9.40 -16.33
N ALA A 42 16.98 9.42 -14.99
CA ALA A 42 18.08 8.94 -14.16
C ALA A 42 17.93 7.45 -13.87
N PRO A 43 19.05 6.74 -13.58
CA PRO A 43 19.00 5.32 -13.26
C PRO A 43 18.17 5.05 -11.99
N VAL A 44 17.23 4.10 -12.09
CA VAL A 44 16.48 3.56 -10.95
C VAL A 44 17.03 2.19 -10.55
N GLU A 45 16.87 1.85 -9.28
CA GLU A 45 17.27 0.55 -8.76
C GLU A 45 16.29 -0.52 -9.24
N VAL A 46 16.79 -1.69 -9.64
CA VAL A 46 15.95 -2.81 -10.05
C VAL A 46 16.00 -3.88 -8.95
N THR A 47 14.98 -3.90 -8.09
CA THR A 47 14.77 -5.01 -7.16
C THR A 47 13.73 -5.98 -7.74
N LEU A 48 14.16 -7.18 -8.13
CA LEU A 48 13.26 -8.28 -8.47
C LEU A 48 12.76 -8.93 -7.17
N SER A 49 11.84 -8.30 -6.45
CA SER A 49 11.25 -8.92 -5.25
C SER A 49 10.10 -9.85 -5.61
N LEU A 50 10.37 -11.15 -5.70
CA LEU A 50 9.38 -12.16 -5.32
C LEU A 50 9.02 -11.91 -3.85
N GLY A 51 7.72 -11.82 -3.57
CA GLY A 51 7.19 -11.13 -2.41
C GLY A 51 7.76 -11.53 -1.04
N SER A 52 8.04 -10.51 -0.22
CA SER A 52 7.82 -10.47 1.23
C SER A 52 8.31 -9.10 1.73
N GLY A 53 7.48 -8.44 2.54
CA GLY A 53 7.69 -7.06 2.94
C GLY A 53 8.97 -6.86 3.74
N LEU A 54 9.76 -5.85 3.36
CA LEU A 54 10.92 -5.39 4.11
C LEU A 54 10.62 -4.01 4.71
N LYS A 55 10.70 -3.90 6.04
CA LYS A 55 10.65 -2.63 6.76
C LYS A 55 11.98 -1.90 6.55
N VAL A 56 11.96 -0.79 5.83
CA VAL A 56 13.10 0.14 5.73
C VAL A 56 12.97 1.17 6.86
N LEU A 57 13.85 1.08 7.85
CA LEU A 57 14.10 2.18 8.79
C LEU A 57 15.17 3.10 8.18
N ALA A 58 15.02 4.40 8.38
CA ALA A 58 15.90 5.42 7.82
C ALA A 58 17.35 5.22 8.31
N GLY A 59 18.27 4.97 7.37
CA GLY A 59 19.72 4.94 7.63
C GLY A 59 20.37 3.55 7.74
N SER A 60 19.62 2.45 7.58
CA SER A 60 20.22 1.11 7.51
C SER A 60 20.59 0.74 6.07
N PRO A 61 21.78 0.20 5.79
CA PRO A 61 22.10 -0.37 4.48
C PRO A 61 21.17 -1.55 4.22
N VAL A 62 20.46 -1.52 3.11
CA VAL A 62 19.54 -2.59 2.72
C VAL A 62 20.36 -3.63 1.97
N GLU A 63 20.48 -4.83 2.54
CA GLU A 63 21.04 -5.98 1.85
C GLU A 63 19.92 -6.65 1.05
N ILE A 64 20.08 -6.68 -0.28
CA ILE A 64 19.08 -7.16 -1.23
C ILE A 64 19.50 -8.52 -1.77
N ASN A 65 18.52 -9.43 -1.83
CA ASN A 65 18.63 -10.83 -2.22
C ASN A 65 19.54 -11.06 -3.48
N PRO A 66 20.63 -11.83 -3.36
CA PRO A 66 21.68 -11.97 -4.39
C PRO A 66 21.34 -12.93 -5.57
N SER A 67 20.09 -13.34 -5.75
CA SER A 67 19.76 -14.50 -6.60
C SER A 67 19.45 -14.23 -8.08
N LEU A 68 19.28 -12.97 -8.54
CA LEU A 68 18.99 -12.66 -9.97
C LEU A 68 19.74 -11.44 -10.54
N GLY A 69 20.72 -10.91 -9.81
CA GLY A 69 21.55 -9.77 -10.20
C GLY A 69 21.18 -8.46 -9.50
N SER A 70 22.19 -7.60 -9.30
CA SER A 70 22.10 -6.24 -8.77
C SER A 70 22.45 -5.22 -9.85
N GLY A 71 21.79 -4.05 -9.87
CA GLY A 71 22.12 -2.99 -10.81
C GLY A 71 21.11 -1.84 -10.91
N PHE A 72 21.56 -0.74 -11.51
CA PHE A 72 20.71 0.39 -11.88
C PHE A 72 20.37 0.34 -13.36
N LYS A 73 19.14 0.71 -13.71
CA LYS A 73 18.69 0.81 -15.11
C LYS A 73 17.95 2.12 -15.31
N VAL A 74 18.20 2.81 -16.43
CA VAL A 74 17.34 3.92 -16.87
C VAL A 74 16.08 3.31 -17.49
N MET A 75 14.93 3.71 -16.97
CA MET A 75 13.63 3.21 -17.39
C MET A 75 12.69 4.40 -17.59
N ASP A 76 11.78 4.27 -18.55
CA ASP A 76 10.65 5.20 -18.67
C ASP A 76 9.50 4.81 -17.69
N VAL A 77 8.47 5.65 -17.63
CA VAL A 77 7.32 5.45 -16.74
C VAL A 77 6.58 4.14 -17.04
N ASN A 78 6.45 3.76 -18.31
CA ASN A 78 5.74 2.55 -18.71
C ASN A 78 6.52 1.29 -18.34
N GLU A 79 7.84 1.30 -18.53
CA GLU A 79 8.71 0.20 -18.14
C GLU A 79 8.76 0.05 -16.61
N TRP A 80 8.85 1.18 -15.88
CA TRP A 80 8.87 1.19 -14.42
C TRP A 80 7.55 0.65 -13.84
N ALA A 81 6.41 1.18 -14.30
CA ALA A 81 5.09 0.78 -13.84
C ALA A 81 4.61 -0.56 -14.42
N GLY A 82 5.23 -1.05 -15.50
CA GLY A 82 4.94 -2.34 -16.13
C GLY A 82 5.16 -3.54 -15.20
N ARG A 83 5.92 -3.34 -14.12
CA ARG A 83 6.17 -4.34 -13.06
C ARG A 83 5.01 -4.52 -12.09
N TRP A 84 4.01 -3.63 -12.14
CA TRP A 84 2.88 -3.68 -11.23
C TRP A 84 1.62 -4.22 -11.90
N LYS A 85 0.76 -4.83 -11.08
CA LYS A 85 -0.57 -5.29 -11.49
C LYS A 85 -1.54 -4.10 -11.54
N THR A 86 -2.65 -4.24 -12.25
CA THR A 86 -3.78 -3.31 -12.14
C THR A 86 -4.67 -3.74 -10.98
N SER A 87 -5.19 -2.78 -10.20
CA SER A 87 -6.17 -3.07 -9.15
C SER A 87 -7.54 -3.32 -9.77
N ALA A 88 -8.15 -4.48 -9.50
CA ALA A 88 -9.50 -4.79 -9.96
C ALA A 88 -10.57 -4.04 -9.17
N GLU A 89 -10.26 -3.72 -7.90
CA GLU A 89 -11.15 -3.00 -6.98
C GLU A 89 -11.22 -1.52 -7.30
N PHE A 90 -10.09 -0.94 -7.73
CA PHE A 90 -9.97 0.49 -8.03
C PHE A 90 -9.37 0.72 -9.41
N PRO A 91 -10.07 0.34 -10.49
CA PRO A 91 -9.51 0.35 -11.84
C PRO A 91 -9.31 1.79 -12.38
N GLN A 92 -10.06 2.76 -11.87
CA GLN A 92 -10.12 4.12 -12.39
C GLN A 92 -9.21 5.09 -11.62
N CYS A 93 -8.58 5.98 -12.40
CA CYS A 93 -7.86 7.15 -11.91
C CYS A 93 -8.85 8.16 -11.33
N LEU A 94 -8.57 8.64 -10.11
CA LEU A 94 -9.34 9.70 -9.45
C LEU A 94 -9.20 11.07 -10.13
N ALA A 95 -8.14 11.28 -10.91
CA ALA A 95 -7.85 12.57 -11.55
C ALA A 95 -8.52 12.72 -12.93
N CYS A 96 -8.40 11.72 -13.79
CA CYS A 96 -8.88 11.78 -15.17
C CYS A 96 -9.99 10.77 -15.51
N GLY A 97 -10.35 9.87 -14.58
CA GLY A 97 -11.32 8.80 -14.82
C GLY A 97 -10.83 7.65 -15.71
N GLY A 98 -9.62 7.74 -16.27
CA GLY A 98 -9.01 6.71 -17.12
C GLY A 98 -8.75 5.41 -16.36
N SER A 99 -8.79 4.28 -17.08
CA SER A 99 -8.60 2.94 -16.51
C SER A 99 -7.19 2.37 -16.71
N ASN A 100 -6.31 3.08 -17.39
CA ASN A 100 -4.92 2.69 -17.60
C ASN A 100 -4.10 2.96 -16.32
N THR A 101 -4.36 2.17 -15.28
CA THR A 101 -3.76 2.34 -13.96
C THR A 101 -2.97 1.11 -13.52
N LYS A 102 -1.95 1.37 -12.69
CA LYS A 102 -1.05 0.37 -12.11
C LYS A 102 -1.03 0.54 -10.59
N GLU A 103 -1.25 -0.53 -9.84
CA GLU A 103 -1.21 -0.54 -8.37
C GLU A 103 0.24 -0.35 -7.91
N HIS A 104 0.54 0.87 -7.50
CA HIS A 104 1.87 1.30 -7.09
C HIS A 104 2.21 0.80 -5.69
N ALA A 105 1.26 0.90 -4.75
CA ALA A 105 1.44 0.43 -3.39
C ALA A 105 0.11 -0.04 -2.80
N PHE A 106 0.15 -1.11 -2.02
CA PHE A 106 -0.99 -1.58 -1.25
C PHE A 106 -0.52 -2.07 0.11
N THR A 107 -1.19 -1.62 1.16
CA THR A 107 -1.00 -2.14 2.51
C THR A 107 -2.34 -2.52 3.11
N GLN A 108 -2.34 -3.59 3.89
CA GLN A 108 -3.52 -4.05 4.57
C GLN A 108 -3.14 -4.70 5.89
N THR A 109 -3.90 -4.37 6.92
CA THR A 109 -3.79 -4.94 8.26
C THR A 109 -5.16 -5.38 8.73
N TRP A 110 -5.24 -6.62 9.18
CA TRP A 110 -6.41 -7.16 9.89
C TRP A 110 -6.01 -7.40 11.34
N CYS A 111 -6.80 -6.87 12.27
CA CYS A 111 -6.60 -7.09 13.69
C CYS A 111 -7.97 -7.29 14.36
N ARG A 112 -8.18 -8.47 14.97
CA ARG A 112 -9.38 -8.79 15.75
C ARG A 112 -10.69 -8.51 15.00
N GLY A 113 -10.74 -8.90 13.71
CA GLY A 113 -11.90 -8.68 12.84
C GLY A 113 -12.07 -7.26 12.33
N LYS A 114 -11.13 -6.35 12.62
CA LYS A 114 -11.10 -4.97 12.13
C LYS A 114 -10.00 -4.78 11.10
N ARG A 115 -10.22 -3.92 10.12
CA ARG A 115 -9.33 -3.70 8.98
C ARG A 115 -8.90 -2.25 8.84
N VAL A 116 -7.65 -2.10 8.42
CA VAL A 116 -7.07 -0.86 7.89
C VAL A 116 -6.39 -1.22 6.60
N TRP A 117 -6.59 -0.43 5.55
CA TRP A 117 -5.88 -0.61 4.30
C TRP A 117 -5.65 0.73 3.61
N GLU A 118 -4.59 0.76 2.80
CA GLU A 118 -4.26 1.88 1.93
C GLU A 118 -3.90 1.33 0.56
N SER A 119 -4.41 1.95 -0.50
CA SER A 119 -4.15 1.62 -1.89
C SER A 119 -3.73 2.86 -2.65
N GLU A 120 -2.64 2.78 -3.40
CA GLU A 120 -2.15 3.84 -4.27
C GLU A 120 -1.94 3.29 -5.68
N SER A 121 -2.51 3.96 -6.68
CA SER A 121 -2.33 3.61 -8.08
C SER A 121 -1.78 4.77 -8.90
N LEU A 122 -0.88 4.48 -9.83
CA LEU A 122 -0.38 5.40 -10.85
C LEU A 122 -1.24 5.28 -12.10
N CYS A 123 -1.70 6.40 -12.64
CA CYS A 123 -2.31 6.44 -13.98
C CYS A 123 -1.24 6.66 -15.05
N LEU A 124 -1.20 5.82 -16.07
CA LEU A 124 -0.23 5.93 -17.17
C LEU A 124 -0.64 6.94 -18.25
N ASP A 125 -1.88 7.43 -18.21
CA ASP A 125 -2.35 8.45 -19.16
C ASP A 125 -2.03 9.87 -18.67
N CYS A 126 -2.19 10.14 -17.36
CA CYS A 126 -1.98 11.48 -16.78
C CYS A 126 -0.86 11.55 -15.74
N HIS A 127 -0.21 10.42 -15.42
CA HIS A 127 0.89 10.32 -14.45
C HIS A 127 0.54 10.82 -13.03
N ARG A 128 -0.75 10.89 -12.69
CA ARG A 128 -1.24 11.22 -11.34
C ARG A 128 -1.40 9.96 -10.50
N PHE A 129 -1.16 10.10 -9.20
CA PHE A 129 -1.35 9.05 -8.21
C PHE A 129 -2.74 9.16 -7.57
N SER A 130 -3.51 8.09 -7.58
CA SER A 130 -4.79 7.98 -6.88
C SER A 130 -4.60 7.20 -5.59
N TRP A 131 -4.75 7.87 -4.44
CA TRP A 131 -4.66 7.23 -3.14
C TRP A 131 -6.04 7.04 -2.52
N ARG A 132 -6.23 5.89 -1.89
CA ARG A 132 -7.43 5.49 -1.15
C ARG A 132 -7.02 4.91 0.19
N GLY A 133 -7.67 5.32 1.26
CA GLY A 133 -7.42 4.83 2.60
C GLY A 133 -8.72 4.47 3.31
N TYR A 134 -8.66 3.45 4.15
CA TYR A 134 -9.78 3.02 4.96
C TYR A 134 -9.31 2.53 6.31
N ARG A 135 -10.09 2.83 7.34
CA ARG A 135 -9.90 2.36 8.71
C ARG A 135 -11.26 2.15 9.36
N ASP A 136 -11.50 0.94 9.88
CA ASP A 136 -12.68 0.73 10.71
C ASP A 136 -12.68 1.73 11.89
N PRO A 137 -13.82 2.35 12.25
CA PRO A 137 -13.89 3.37 13.28
C PRO A 137 -13.28 2.95 14.63
N ASP A 138 -13.45 1.68 14.99
CA ASP A 138 -13.00 1.09 16.24
C ASP A 138 -11.71 0.24 16.09
N PHE A 139 -11.00 0.37 14.97
CA PHE A 139 -9.73 -0.32 14.79
C PHE A 139 -8.72 0.08 15.88
N LYS A 140 -8.09 -0.93 16.47
CA LYS A 140 -7.01 -0.78 17.46
C LYS A 140 -5.79 -1.57 16.99
N THR A 141 -4.61 -0.96 17.12
CA THR A 141 -3.36 -1.72 16.98
C THR A 141 -3.24 -2.74 18.11
N PRO A 142 -2.41 -3.79 17.97
CA PRO A 142 -2.16 -4.74 19.05
C PRO A 142 -1.75 -4.05 20.35
N GLU A 143 -0.88 -3.04 20.27
CA GLU A 143 -0.41 -2.27 21.43
C GLU A 143 -1.54 -1.46 22.10
N GLN A 144 -2.38 -0.78 21.31
CA GLN A 144 -3.53 -0.03 21.84
C GLN A 144 -4.50 -0.95 22.57
N TYR A 145 -4.81 -2.10 21.98
CA TYR A 145 -5.70 -3.09 22.59
C TYR A 145 -5.13 -3.66 23.90
N GLU A 146 -3.86 -4.07 23.91
CA GLU A 146 -3.24 -4.61 25.12
C GLU A 146 -3.18 -3.54 26.23
N LYS A 147 -2.86 -2.29 25.89
CA LYS A 147 -2.86 -1.18 26.86
C LYS A 147 -4.21 -1.01 27.54
N GLU A 148 -5.31 -1.02 26.78
CA GLU A 148 -6.66 -0.90 27.33
C GLU A 148 -7.05 -2.12 28.16
N ARG A 149 -6.73 -3.33 27.68
CA ARG A 149 -6.99 -4.59 28.40
C ARG A 149 -6.28 -4.62 29.75
N TRP A 150 -4.98 -4.28 29.78
CA TRP A 150 -4.21 -4.22 31.02
C TRP A 150 -4.72 -3.12 31.94
N GLY A 151 -5.09 -1.95 31.40
CA GLY A 151 -5.71 -0.88 32.18
C GLY A 151 -7.00 -1.32 32.88
N ALA A 152 -7.87 -2.06 32.18
CA ALA A 152 -9.09 -2.61 32.74
C ALA A 152 -8.82 -3.66 33.83
N LEU A 153 -7.84 -4.54 33.64
CA LEU A 153 -7.44 -5.54 34.64
C LEU A 153 -6.91 -4.88 35.92
N VAL A 154 -6.09 -3.84 35.80
CA VAL A 154 -5.57 -3.09 36.96
C VAL A 154 -6.69 -2.37 37.71
N ALA A 155 -7.61 -1.73 36.99
CA ALA A 155 -8.76 -1.06 37.61
C ALA A 155 -9.68 -2.04 38.36
N GLY A 156 -9.86 -3.25 37.83
CA GLY A 156 -10.66 -4.30 38.46
C GLY A 156 -9.98 -4.98 39.67
N LEU A 157 -8.66 -4.86 39.84
CA LEU A 157 -7.91 -5.37 41.00
C LEU A 157 -7.89 -4.37 42.18
N GLN A 158 -8.35 -3.13 41.97
CA GLN A 158 -8.39 -2.07 42.98
C GLN A 158 -9.77 -1.87 43.61
N GLY A 159 -10.78 -2.66 43.20
CA GLY A 159 -12.11 -2.73 43.82
C GLY A 159 -12.28 -4.00 44.65
#